data_AF-A0A2V7YP00-F1
#
_entry.id   AF-A0A2V7YP00-F1
#
_cell.length_a   1.000
_cell.length_b   1.000
_cell.length_c   1.000
_cell.angle_alpha   90.00
_cell.angle_beta   90.00
_cell.angle_gamma   90.00
#
_symmetry.space_group_name_H-M   'P 1'
#
loop_
_entity.id
_entity.type
_entity.pdbx_description
1 polymer ?
#
loop_
_entity_poly.entity_id
_entity_poly.type
_entity_poly.pdbx_seq_one_letter_code
_entity_poly.pdbx_strand_id
1 'polypeptide(L)'
;MAEPLRKPEPEPQRETSIIGKPFRRVDGRAKVTGATKFADDLAFPRTAYVRLVRSTQPHALIRFIDFSEAEKVPGFLGFLTGKETPIPFGILPVSQDEHALCPDKVRFVGDPVAAVAATTEDAAYEAAFKVKVEYEPLPTI
;
A
#
# COMPACT_ATOMS: atom_id res chain seq x y z
N MET A 1 38.16 -20.16 -58.78
CA MET A 1 37.48 -21.03 -57.79
C MET A 1 37.19 -20.17 -56.58
N ALA A 2 35.96 -20.14 -56.06
CA ALA A 2 35.60 -19.32 -54.91
C ALA A 2 36.13 -19.95 -53.62
N GLU A 3 36.77 -19.15 -52.76
CA GLU A 3 37.18 -19.59 -51.42
C GLU A 3 35.94 -19.96 -50.59
N PRO A 4 35.97 -21.08 -49.84
CA PRO A 4 34.86 -21.43 -48.98
C PRO A 4 34.72 -20.42 -47.84
N LEU A 5 33.49 -19.96 -47.61
CA LEU A 5 33.15 -19.07 -46.50
C LEU A 5 33.67 -19.65 -45.17
N ARG A 6 34.47 -18.86 -44.44
CA ARG A 6 34.97 -19.20 -43.11
C ARG A 6 33.78 -19.50 -42.21
N LYS A 7 33.73 -20.71 -41.64
CA LYS A 7 32.70 -21.08 -40.65
C LYS A 7 32.77 -20.10 -39.47
N PRO A 8 31.62 -19.59 -38.97
CA PRO A 8 31.64 -18.76 -37.78
C PRO A 8 32.26 -19.55 -36.63
N GLU A 9 33.15 -18.88 -35.89
CA GLU A 9 33.76 -19.48 -34.70
C GLU A 9 32.65 -19.84 -33.71
N PRO A 10 32.74 -21.02 -33.04
CA PRO A 10 31.72 -21.41 -32.07
C PRO A 10 31.64 -20.34 -30.99
N GLU A 11 30.42 -19.83 -30.74
CA GLU A 11 30.22 -18.89 -29.64
C GLU A 11 30.76 -19.50 -28.33
N PRO A 12 31.44 -18.71 -27.49
CA PRO A 12 31.98 -19.20 -26.24
C PRO A 12 30.84 -19.87 -25.45
N GLN A 13 30.97 -21.19 -25.23
CA GLN A 13 30.02 -21.95 -24.44
C GLN A 13 29.96 -21.30 -23.06
N ARG A 14 28.85 -20.64 -22.75
CA ARG A 14 28.64 -20.09 -21.40
C ARG A 14 28.72 -21.26 -20.43
N GLU A 15 29.63 -21.19 -19.47
CA GLU A 15 29.62 -22.11 -18.34
C GLU A 15 28.25 -22.00 -17.65
N THR A 16 27.40 -23.02 -17.84
CA THR A 16 26.07 -23.09 -17.23
C THR A 16 26.11 -23.58 -15.79
N SER A 17 27.27 -24.04 -15.32
CA SER A 17 27.50 -24.47 -13.93
C SER A 17 27.76 -23.25 -13.03
N ILE A 18 26.67 -22.65 -12.56
CA ILE A 18 26.68 -21.45 -11.70
C ILE A 18 26.19 -21.74 -10.26
N ILE A 19 25.67 -22.94 -10.00
CA ILE A 19 25.17 -23.35 -8.68
C ILE A 19 26.34 -23.37 -7.68
N GLY A 20 26.17 -22.70 -6.53
CA GLY A 20 27.16 -22.66 -5.45
C GLY A 20 28.31 -21.66 -5.64
N LYS A 21 28.37 -20.94 -6.77
CA LYS A 21 29.41 -19.91 -7.01
C LYS A 21 28.97 -18.54 -6.48
N PRO A 22 29.87 -17.75 -5.85
CA PRO A 22 29.55 -16.37 -5.50
C PRO A 22 29.39 -15.52 -6.78
N PHE A 23 28.26 -14.84 -6.91
CA PHE A 23 27.97 -13.99 -8.06
C PHE A 23 27.29 -12.68 -7.63
N ARG A 24 27.45 -11.62 -8.42
CA ARG A 24 26.78 -10.34 -8.14
C ARG A 24 25.28 -10.50 -8.39
N ARG A 25 24.44 -10.04 -7.46
CA ARG A 25 23.00 -10.06 -7.64
C ARG A 25 22.60 -9.20 -8.85
N VAL A 26 21.67 -9.69 -9.66
CA VAL A 26 21.18 -9.01 -10.87
C VAL A 26 20.64 -7.61 -10.59
N ASP A 27 20.06 -7.41 -9.42
CA ASP A 27 19.48 -6.16 -8.93
C ASP A 27 20.44 -5.35 -8.03
N GLY A 28 21.62 -5.90 -7.72
CA GLY A 28 22.51 -5.35 -6.69
C GLY A 28 22.98 -3.94 -6.99
N ARG A 29 23.42 -3.67 -8.23
CA ARG A 29 23.88 -2.33 -8.62
C ARG A 29 22.78 -1.28 -8.53
N ALA A 30 21.58 -1.60 -9.01
CA ALA A 30 20.48 -0.65 -9.02
C ALA A 30 20.03 -0.27 -7.59
N LYS A 31 20.03 -1.24 -6.67
CA LYS A 31 19.70 -1.01 -5.26
C LYS A 31 20.73 -0.13 -4.54
N VAL A 32 22.03 -0.38 -4.72
CA VAL A 32 23.08 0.41 -4.04
C VAL A 32 23.31 1.79 -4.64
N THR A 33 22.72 2.07 -5.81
CA THR A 33 22.83 3.38 -6.49
C THR A 33 21.55 4.21 -6.39
N GLY A 34 20.49 3.70 -5.77
CA GLY A 34 19.18 4.35 -5.73
C GLY A 34 18.44 4.35 -7.08
N ALA A 35 18.89 3.56 -8.05
CA ALA A 35 18.23 3.44 -9.35
C ALA A 35 17.00 2.51 -9.32
N THR A 36 16.91 1.63 -8.32
CA THR A 36 15.71 0.81 -8.11
C THR A 36 14.58 1.68 -7.55
N LYS A 37 13.48 1.80 -8.28
CA LYS A 37 12.26 2.45 -7.82
C LYS A 37 11.39 1.48 -7.03
N PHE A 38 10.99 1.88 -5.83
CA PHE A 38 9.98 1.26 -5.00
C PHE A 38 8.63 1.94 -5.22
N ALA A 39 7.57 1.38 -4.62
CA ALA A 39 6.20 1.88 -4.83
C ALA A 39 6.04 3.38 -4.53
N ASP A 40 6.73 3.87 -3.50
CA ASP A 40 6.68 5.28 -3.07
C ASP A 40 7.49 6.23 -3.97
N ASP A 41 8.41 5.70 -4.78
CA ASP A 41 9.16 6.48 -5.79
C ASP A 41 8.33 6.71 -7.07
N LEU A 42 7.13 6.11 -7.15
CA LEU A 42 6.27 6.19 -8.32
C LEU A 42 5.32 7.39 -8.20
N ALA A 43 5.42 8.33 -9.13
CA ALA A 43 4.51 9.45 -9.26
C ALA A 43 3.89 9.49 -10.66
N PHE A 44 2.59 9.76 -10.73
CA PHE A 44 1.83 9.83 -11.97
C PHE A 44 1.11 11.19 -12.08
N PRO A 45 0.75 11.65 -13.29
CA PRO A 45 -0.06 12.85 -13.43
C PRO A 45 -1.39 12.70 -12.69
N ARG A 46 -1.70 13.67 -11.83
CA ARG A 46 -2.92 13.71 -10.99
C ARG A 46 -3.01 12.56 -9.96
N THR A 47 -1.87 12.10 -9.42
CA THR A 47 -1.86 11.20 -8.26
C THR A 47 -2.66 11.82 -7.11
N ALA A 48 -3.58 11.04 -6.55
CA ALA A 48 -4.21 11.33 -5.26
C ALA A 48 -3.46 10.58 -4.16
N TYR A 49 -3.34 11.22 -3.00
CA TYR A 49 -2.72 10.65 -1.81
C TYR A 49 -3.82 10.22 -0.86
N VAL A 50 -3.74 8.98 -0.38
CA VAL A 50 -4.75 8.40 0.52
C VAL A 50 -4.14 8.17 1.89
N ARG A 51 -4.86 8.57 2.93
CA ARG A 51 -4.49 8.31 4.33
C ARG A 51 -5.62 7.61 5.05
N LEU A 52 -5.27 6.56 5.80
CA LEU A 52 -6.22 5.84 6.64
C LEU A 52 -6.41 6.57 7.96
N VAL A 53 -7.67 6.74 8.36
CA VAL A 53 -8.06 7.09 9.73
C VAL A 53 -8.12 5.78 10.50
N ARG A 54 -7.34 5.68 11.57
CA ARG A 54 -7.14 4.45 12.33
C ARG A 54 -7.69 4.58 13.73
N SER A 55 -8.21 3.47 14.25
CA SER A 55 -8.76 3.38 15.60
C SER A 55 -7.74 3.73 16.67
N THR A 56 -8.16 4.54 17.64
CA THR A 56 -7.45 4.73 18.91
C THR A 56 -7.94 3.78 20.00
N GLN A 57 -8.98 2.98 19.73
CA GLN A 57 -9.61 2.08 20.69
C GLN A 57 -9.25 0.61 20.40
N PRO A 58 -8.98 -0.21 21.44
CA PRO A 58 -8.66 -1.62 21.29
C PRO A 58 -9.88 -2.46 20.90
N HIS A 59 -11.07 -2.12 21.37
CA HIS A 59 -12.32 -2.79 20.97
C HIS A 59 -13.49 -1.84 21.23
N ALA A 60 -14.22 -1.45 20.18
CA ALA A 60 -15.32 -0.49 20.30
C ALA A 60 -16.27 -0.54 19.10
N LEU A 61 -17.54 -0.19 19.31
CA LEU A 61 -18.47 0.11 18.23
C LEU A 61 -18.17 1.51 17.66
N ILE A 62 -18.26 1.65 16.34
CA ILE A 62 -18.16 2.94 15.64
C ILE A 62 -19.56 3.55 15.64
N ARG A 63 -19.78 4.60 16.42
CA ARG A 63 -21.09 5.28 16.50
C ARG A 63 -21.24 6.32 15.42
N PHE A 64 -20.20 7.11 15.19
CA PHE A 64 -20.22 8.20 14.25
C PHE A 64 -18.80 8.55 13.77
N ILE A 65 -18.69 9.02 12.52
CA ILE A 65 -17.46 9.55 11.96
C ILE A 65 -17.77 10.93 11.37
N ASP A 66 -17.07 11.96 11.85
CA ASP A 66 -17.20 13.34 11.42
C ASP A 66 -16.03 13.75 10.54
N PHE A 67 -16.34 14.11 9.29
CA PHE A 67 -15.38 14.58 8.28
C PHE A 67 -15.43 16.10 8.08
N SER A 68 -16.28 16.84 8.80
CA SER A 68 -16.57 18.26 8.53
C SER A 68 -15.34 19.17 8.56
N GLU A 69 -14.37 18.90 9.44
CA GLU A 69 -13.10 19.64 9.49
C GLU A 69 -12.07 19.15 8.46
N ALA A 70 -12.13 17.87 8.07
CA ALA A 70 -11.28 17.30 7.03
C ALA A 70 -11.63 17.87 5.65
N GLU A 71 -12.92 18.03 5.35
CA GLU A 71 -13.43 18.61 4.10
C GLU A 71 -12.96 20.06 3.86
N LYS A 72 -12.60 20.77 4.93
CA LYS A 72 -12.10 22.15 4.86
C LYS A 72 -10.61 22.24 4.50
N VAL A 73 -9.88 21.11 4.48
CA VAL A 73 -8.45 21.09 4.15
C VAL A 73 -8.26 21.38 2.66
N PRO A 74 -7.45 22.38 2.28
CA PRO A 74 -7.14 22.65 0.88
C PRO A 74 -6.56 21.42 0.19
N GLY A 75 -7.15 21.03 -0.94
CA GLY A 75 -6.76 19.83 -1.69
C GLY A 75 -7.47 18.55 -1.27
N PHE A 76 -8.40 18.60 -0.31
CA PHE A 76 -9.29 17.47 0.00
C PHE A 76 -10.09 17.03 -1.23
N LEU A 77 -10.14 15.72 -1.50
CA LEU A 77 -10.84 15.14 -2.65
C LEU A 77 -12.06 14.31 -2.25
N GLY A 78 -12.04 13.68 -1.08
CA GLY A 78 -13.14 12.84 -0.61
C GLY A 78 -12.71 11.85 0.47
N PHE A 79 -13.68 11.08 0.96
CA PHE A 79 -13.47 10.05 1.96
C PHE A 79 -14.25 8.77 1.62
N LEU A 80 -13.85 7.66 2.24
CA LEU A 80 -14.57 6.38 2.25
C LEU A 80 -14.67 5.88 3.69
N THR A 81 -15.72 5.13 3.97
CA THR A 81 -15.97 4.43 5.22
C THR A 81 -16.15 2.94 4.96
N GLY A 82 -16.36 2.14 6.01
CA GLY A 82 -16.71 0.72 5.84
C GLY A 82 -17.99 0.47 5.04
N LYS A 83 -18.85 1.48 4.82
CA LYS A 83 -20.06 1.36 3.98
C LYS A 83 -19.74 1.10 2.52
N GLU A 84 -18.64 1.67 2.01
CA GLU A 84 -18.21 1.50 0.61
C GLU A 84 -17.40 0.22 0.40
N THR A 85 -16.94 -0.42 1.50
CA THR A 85 -16.19 -1.67 1.49
C THR A 85 -16.84 -2.76 2.35
N PRO A 86 -18.12 -3.13 2.09
CA PRO A 86 -18.87 -4.03 2.98
C PRO A 86 -18.49 -5.51 2.82
N ILE A 87 -17.71 -5.85 1.80
CA ILE A 87 -17.35 -7.24 1.49
C ILE A 87 -16.12 -7.60 2.34
N PRO A 88 -16.21 -8.59 3.23
CA PRO A 88 -15.06 -9.04 3.98
C PRO A 88 -14.07 -9.76 3.05
N PHE A 89 -12.81 -9.71 3.43
CA PHE A 89 -11.73 -10.43 2.77
C PHE A 89 -10.90 -11.18 3.82
N GLY A 90 -9.90 -11.89 3.32
CA GLY A 90 -9.00 -12.68 4.13
C GLY A 90 -7.62 -12.74 3.51
N ILE A 91 -6.58 -12.55 4.32
CA ILE A 91 -5.21 -12.83 3.86
C ILE A 91 -5.06 -14.34 3.58
N LEU A 92 -5.71 -15.17 4.40
CA LEU A 92 -5.72 -16.62 4.23
C LEU A 92 -7.03 -17.08 3.59
N PRO A 93 -7.00 -18.05 2.66
CA PRO A 93 -8.23 -18.61 2.05
C PRO A 93 -9.25 -19.18 3.03
N VAL A 94 -8.83 -19.45 4.28
CA VAL A 94 -9.63 -20.11 5.31
C VAL A 94 -10.36 -19.14 6.25
N SER A 95 -10.06 -17.83 6.20
CA SER A 95 -10.68 -16.83 7.07
C SER A 95 -11.04 -15.62 6.22
N GLN A 96 -12.30 -15.26 6.14
CA GLN A 96 -12.78 -14.04 5.47
C GLN A 96 -13.52 -13.16 6.47
N ASP A 97 -12.82 -12.73 7.51
CA ASP A 97 -13.35 -11.99 8.64
C ASP A 97 -12.79 -10.55 8.75
N GLU A 98 -11.89 -10.17 7.86
CA GLU A 98 -11.32 -8.83 7.78
C GLU A 98 -12.14 -7.93 6.85
N HIS A 99 -12.21 -6.63 7.14
CA HIS A 99 -12.80 -5.64 6.25
C HIS A 99 -11.75 -4.60 5.90
N ALA A 100 -11.81 -4.03 4.70
CA ALA A 100 -10.82 -3.04 4.27
C ALA A 100 -10.88 -1.78 5.16
N LEU A 101 -12.10 -1.38 5.52
CA LEU A 101 -12.43 -0.39 6.54
C LEU A 101 -13.53 -0.97 7.43
N CYS A 102 -13.42 -0.80 8.75
CA CYS A 102 -14.39 -1.32 9.70
C CYS A 102 -15.79 -0.72 9.46
N PRO A 103 -16.82 -1.54 9.19
CA PRO A 103 -18.17 -1.01 8.97
C PRO A 103 -18.91 -0.71 10.28
N ASP A 104 -18.64 -1.47 11.34
CA ASP A 104 -19.44 -1.51 12.56
C ASP A 104 -18.61 -1.32 13.84
N LYS A 105 -17.45 -1.98 13.91
CA LYS A 105 -16.63 -2.02 15.12
C LYS A 105 -15.15 -2.20 14.81
N VAL A 106 -14.33 -1.67 15.70
CA VAL A 106 -12.87 -1.83 15.70
C VAL A 106 -12.48 -2.95 16.65
N ARG A 107 -11.46 -3.73 16.30
CA ARG A 107 -11.02 -4.92 17.05
C ARG A 107 -9.61 -4.79 17.63
N PHE A 108 -8.88 -3.73 17.28
CA PHE A 108 -7.56 -3.42 17.82
C PHE A 108 -7.21 -1.94 17.63
N VAL A 109 -6.20 -1.46 18.36
CA VAL A 109 -5.64 -0.12 18.14
C VAL A 109 -4.92 -0.09 16.79
N GLY A 110 -5.32 0.81 15.92
CA GLY A 110 -4.83 0.89 14.55
C GLY A 110 -5.80 0.36 13.51
N ASP A 111 -6.93 -0.23 13.89
CA ASP A 111 -7.92 -0.79 12.95
C ASP A 111 -8.45 0.31 12.00
N PRO A 112 -8.40 0.14 10.66
CA PRO A 112 -8.81 1.19 9.71
C PRO A 112 -10.32 1.44 9.76
N VAL A 113 -10.75 2.67 10.05
CA VAL A 113 -12.20 3.01 10.13
C VAL A 113 -12.67 3.84 8.94
N ALA A 114 -11.78 4.61 8.34
CA ALA A 114 -12.05 5.42 7.17
C ALA A 114 -10.78 5.65 6.36
N ALA A 115 -10.94 6.12 5.13
CA ALA A 115 -9.86 6.61 4.29
C ALA A 115 -10.21 8.01 3.79
N VAL A 116 -9.23 8.90 3.73
CA VAL A 116 -9.36 10.22 3.11
C VAL A 116 -8.40 10.33 1.93
N ALA A 117 -8.81 11.04 0.88
CA ALA A 117 -7.99 11.30 -0.29
C ALA A 117 -7.76 12.81 -0.47
N ALA A 118 -6.55 13.20 -0.87
CA ALA A 118 -6.21 14.59 -1.18
C ALA A 118 -5.21 14.71 -2.35
N THR A 119 -4.99 15.92 -2.83
CA THR A 119 -4.07 16.21 -3.95
C THR A 119 -2.59 16.19 -3.57
N THR A 120 -2.27 16.26 -2.28
CA THR A 120 -0.90 16.15 -1.75
C THR A 120 -0.87 15.25 -0.52
N GLU A 121 0.30 14.69 -0.21
CA GLU A 121 0.47 13.83 0.97
C GLU A 121 0.18 14.59 2.27
N ASP A 122 0.71 15.82 2.40
CA ASP A 122 0.48 16.68 3.57
C ASP A 122 -1.01 17.00 3.78
N ALA A 123 -1.74 17.28 2.70
CA ALA A 123 -3.18 17.53 2.77
C ALA A 123 -3.94 16.27 3.19
N ALA A 124 -3.55 15.09 2.70
CA ALA A 124 -4.18 13.83 3.10
C ALA A 124 -3.91 13.53 4.58
N TYR A 125 -2.69 13.84 5.06
CA TYR A 125 -2.33 13.73 6.47
C TYR A 125 -3.13 14.69 7.35
N GLU A 126 -3.20 15.98 6.99
CA GLU A 126 -3.95 16.99 7.73
C GLU A 126 -5.45 16.65 7.76
N ALA A 127 -6.02 16.25 6.63
CA ALA A 127 -7.41 15.85 6.54
C ALA A 127 -7.69 14.65 7.46
N ALA A 128 -6.87 13.60 7.42
CA ALA A 128 -7.04 12.42 8.28
C ALA A 128 -6.95 12.78 9.76
N PHE A 129 -6.06 13.69 10.13
CA PHE A 129 -5.88 14.14 11.51
C PHE A 129 -7.10 14.91 12.04
N LYS A 130 -7.84 15.60 11.18
CA LYS A 130 -9.05 16.35 11.54
C LYS A 130 -10.31 15.49 11.62
N VAL A 131 -10.28 14.25 11.12
CA VAL A 131 -11.43 13.32 11.23
C VAL A 131 -11.62 12.93 12.68
N LYS A 132 -12.85 13.05 13.18
CA LYS A 132 -13.23 12.62 14.52
C LYS A 132 -14.07 11.36 14.44
N VAL A 133 -13.79 10.41 15.32
CA VAL A 133 -14.52 9.15 15.40
C VAL A 133 -15.06 9.00 16.81
N GLU A 134 -16.37 8.80 16.91
CA GLU A 134 -17.04 8.51 18.16
C GLU A 134 -17.16 7.01 18.36
N TYR A 135 -16.60 6.55 19.47
CA TYR A 135 -16.54 5.14 19.83
C TYR A 135 -17.39 4.86 21.06
N GLU A 136 -18.03 3.70 21.08
CA GLU A 136 -18.55 3.08 22.30
C GLU A 136 -17.67 1.90 22.69
N PRO A 137 -16.85 2.01 23.75
CA PRO A 137 -15.93 0.96 24.16
C PRO A 137 -16.64 -0.36 24.47
N LEU A 138 -16.02 -1.46 24.06
CA LEU A 138 -16.42 -2.82 24.40
C LEU A 138 -15.37 -3.47 25.31
N PRO A 139 -15.72 -4.53 26.06
CA PRO A 139 -14.74 -5.29 26.84
C PRO A 139 -13.59 -5.79 25.96
N THR A 140 -12.36 -5.54 26.39
CA THR A 140 -11.13 -6.03 25.74
C THR A 140 -10.85 -7.46 26.15
N ILE A 141 -10.18 -8.22 25.28
CA ILE A 141 -9.71 -9.60 25.52
C ILE A 141 -8.18 -9.57 25.60
#